data_AF-A0A930NWT9-F1
#
_entry.id   AF-A0A930NWT9-F1
#
_cell.length_a   1.000
_cell.length_b   1.000
_cell.length_c   1.000
_cell.angle_alpha   90.00
_cell.angle_beta   90.00
_cell.angle_gamma   90.00
#
_symmetry.space_group_name_H-M   'P 1'
#
loop_
_entity.id
_entity.type
_entity.pdbx_description
1 polymer ?
#
loop_
_entity_poly.entity_id
_entity_poly.type
_entity_poly.pdbx_seq_one_letter_code
_entity_poly.pdbx_strand_id
1 'polypeptide(L)' 'MIRGHITFTCDNCNNTFRALDIEYNATIFSVPMPCPKCNSRHTYIPSLSIFGFYPFGNDRDIYKKIWEEMDKEESLQDT' A
#
# COMPACT_ATOMS: atom_id res chain seq x y z
N MET A 1 3.96 -12.05 4.93
CA MET A 1 4.71 -12.11 6.22
C MET A 1 4.79 -10.73 6.85
N ILE A 2 5.03 -10.64 8.17
CA ILE A 2 5.18 -9.36 8.87
C ILE A 2 6.67 -8.99 8.93
N ARG A 3 7.06 -7.83 8.39
CA ARG A 3 8.45 -7.35 8.31
C ARG A 3 8.80 -6.30 9.36
N GLY A 4 7.79 -5.72 10.01
CA GLY A 4 7.98 -4.67 11.02
C GLY A 4 6.95 -3.56 10.85
N HIS A 5 7.41 -2.31 10.88
CA HIS A 5 6.57 -1.13 10.71
C HIS A 5 7.18 -0.15 9.72
N ILE A 6 6.39 0.28 8.73
CA ILE A 6 6.79 1.21 7.68
C ILE A 6 5.83 2.40 7.61
N THR A 7 6.28 3.49 6.95
CA THR A 7 5.48 4.70 6.77
C THR A 7 4.68 4.62 5.48
N PHE A 8 3.37 4.77 5.59
CA PHE A 8 2.44 4.89 4.48
C PHE A 8 1.98 6.33 4.31
N THR A 9 1.68 6.69 3.07
CA THR A 9 1.01 7.93 2.68
C THR A 9 -0.36 7.56 2.10
N CYS A 10 -1.41 8.22 2.60
CA CYS A 10 -2.74 8.07 2.00
C CYS A 10 -2.89 8.93 0.76
N ASP A 11 -3.38 8.35 -0.33
CA ASP A 11 -3.62 9.07 -1.59
C ASP A 11 -4.77 10.08 -1.51
N ASN A 12 -5.79 9.75 -0.69
CA ASN A 12 -7.00 10.57 -0.57
C ASN A 12 -6.83 11.80 0.33
N CYS A 13 -6.10 11.68 1.44
CA CYS A 13 -5.95 12.76 2.41
C CYS A 13 -4.51 13.26 2.60
N ASN A 14 -3.55 12.70 1.86
CA ASN A 14 -2.11 12.99 1.97
C ASN A 14 -1.53 12.84 3.39
N ASN A 15 -2.23 12.14 4.28
CA ASN A 15 -1.74 11.90 5.63
C ASN A 15 -0.68 10.79 5.62
N THR A 16 0.47 11.07 6.22
CA THR A 16 1.51 10.08 6.49
C THR A 16 1.31 9.44 7.85
N PHE A 17 1.45 8.12 7.93
CA PHE A 17 1.29 7.38 9.18
C PHE A 17 2.15 6.12 9.16
N ARG A 18 2.53 5.65 10.35
CA ARG A 18 3.32 4.43 10.51
C ARG A 18 2.38 3.27 10.84
N ALA A 19 2.47 2.18 10.08
CA ALA A 19 1.66 0.99 10.26
C ALA A 19 2.50 -0.27 10.08
N LEU A 20 1.88 -1.43 10.33
CA LEU A 20 2.53 -2.73 10.15
C LEU A 20 2.91 -2.93 8.68
N ASP A 21 4.13 -3.40 8.46
CA ASP A 21 4.60 -3.82 7.16
C ASP A 21 4.27 -5.31 6.98
N ILE A 22 3.22 -5.57 6.22
CA ILE A 22 2.76 -6.92 5.88
C ILE A 22 3.00 -7.11 4.39
N GLU A 23 3.71 -8.15 3.99
CA GLU A 23 3.93 -8.43 2.56
C GLU A 23 2.63 -8.77 1.84
N TYR A 24 2.41 -8.13 0.69
CA TYR A 24 1.31 -8.39 -0.22
C TYR A 24 1.64 -9.60 -1.09
N ASN A 25 0.87 -10.69 -0.97
CA ASN A 25 0.96 -11.89 -1.82
C ASN A 25 2.39 -12.44 -2.06
N ALA A 26 3.21 -12.50 -1.01
CA ALA A 26 4.63 -12.89 -1.08
C ALA A 26 5.48 -12.08 -2.08
N THR A 27 5.07 -10.83 -2.34
CA THR A 27 5.83 -9.86 -3.13
C THR A 27 6.67 -8.95 -2.22
N ILE A 28 7.50 -8.11 -2.84
CA ILE A 28 8.27 -7.09 -2.13
C ILE A 28 7.40 -5.94 -1.61
N PHE A 29 6.17 -5.80 -2.10
CA PHE A 29 5.25 -4.72 -1.73
C PHE A 29 4.54 -5.00 -0.41
N SER A 30 4.12 -3.93 0.26
CA SER A 30 3.37 -4.01 1.50
C SER A 30 1.87 -3.90 1.20
N VAL A 31 1.06 -4.65 1.94
CA VAL A 31 -0.39 -4.54 1.90
C VAL A 31 -0.78 -3.11 2.28
N PRO A 32 -1.61 -2.41 1.48
CA PRO A 32 -2.13 -1.10 1.80
C PRO A 32 -2.91 -1.11 3.13
N MET A 33 -2.43 -0.32 4.09
CA MET A 33 -3.04 -0.24 5.42
C MET A 33 -4.14 0.85 5.46
N PRO A 34 -5.24 0.64 6.19
CA PRO A 34 -6.30 1.64 6.28
C PRO A 34 -5.80 2.92 6.94
N CYS A 35 -6.13 4.06 6.34
CA CYS A 35 -5.71 5.36 6.85
C CYS A 35 -6.46 5.68 8.16
N PRO A 36 -5.77 6.09 9.25
CA PRO A 36 -6.42 6.42 10.52
C PRO A 36 -7.31 7.67 10.48
N LYS A 37 -7.20 8.50 9.43
CA LYS A 37 -8.02 9.73 9.28
C LYS A 37 -9.26 9.54 8.42
N CYS A 38 -9.13 8.89 7.27
CA CYS A 38 -10.22 8.76 6.29
C CYS A 38 -10.68 7.31 6.09
N ASN A 39 -10.07 6.34 6.77
CA ASN A 39 -10.33 4.91 6.66
C ASN A 39 -10.16 4.29 5.26
N SER A 40 -9.67 5.07 4.28
CA SER A 40 -9.37 4.57 2.95
C SER A 40 -8.17 3.61 2.97
N ARG A 41 -8.27 2.53 2.20
CA ARG A 41 -7.19 1.57 1.93
C ARG A 41 -6.30 1.98 0.75
N HIS A 42 -6.54 3.14 0.12
CA HIS A 42 -5.69 3.68 -0.94
C HIS A 42 -4.47 4.38 -0.33
N THR A 43 -3.57 3.56 0.21
CA THR A 43 -2.32 4.01 0.84
C THR A 43 -1.13 3.35 0.16
N TYR A 44 -0.03 4.09 0.03
CA TYR A 44 1.20 3.65 -0.62
C TYR A 44 2.41 4.06 0.20
N ILE A 45 3.55 3.44 -0.06
CA ILE A 45 4.81 3.83 0.57
C ILE A 45 5.49 4.84 -0.37
N PRO A 46 5.74 6.09 0.05
CA PRO A 46 6.24 7.16 -0.83
C PRO A 46 7.71 7.02 -1.24
N SER A 47 8.45 6.09 -0.63
CA SER A 47 9.82 5.80 -1.00
C SER A 47 10.09 4.31 -0.84
N LEU A 48 9.58 3.49 -1.76
CA LEU A 48 10.01 2.09 -1.90
C LEU A 48 11.43 2.00 -2.50
N SER A 49 12.35 2.86 -2.04
CA SER A 49 13.79 2.70 -2.21
C SER A 49 14.28 1.56 -1.31
N ILE A 50 13.64 0.39 -1.41
CA ILE A 50 13.86 -0.71 -0.50
C ILE A 50 15.05 -1.57 -0.93
N PHE A 51 15.55 -1.53 -2.19
CA PHE A 51 16.75 -2.30 -2.58
C PHE A 51 17.54 -1.77 -3.81
N GLY A 52 17.52 -0.47 -4.13
CA GLY A 52 18.32 0.06 -5.25
C GLY A 52 18.01 -0.53 -6.64
N PHE A 53 16.90 -1.27 -6.78
CA PHE A 53 16.53 -2.01 -7.99
C PHE A 53 15.62 -1.21 -8.94
N TYR A 54 14.94 -0.17 -8.43
CA TYR A 54 14.03 0.69 -9.22
C TYR A 54 14.32 2.18 -8.94
N PRO A 55 15.17 2.84 -9.74
CA PRO A 55 15.43 4.27 -9.60
C PRO A 55 14.35 5.16 -10.26
N PHE A 56 13.34 4.57 -10.91
CA PHE A 56 12.43 5.28 -11.84
C PHE A 56 10.96 4.81 -11.80
N GLY A 57 10.50 4.24 -10.68
CA GLY A 57 9.09 3.85 -10.52
C GLY A 57 8.30 4.93 -9.79
N ASN A 58 7.15 5.35 -10.33
CA ASN A 58 6.18 6.11 -9.55
C ASN A 58 5.48 5.12 -8.59
N ASP A 59 5.98 5.00 -7.36
CA ASP A 59 5.47 4.05 -6.33
C ASP A 59 3.94 4.07 -6.23
N ARG A 60 3.36 5.27 -6.36
CA ARG A 60 1.92 5.48 -6.41
C ARG A 60 1.22 4.67 -7.51
N ASP A 61 1.75 4.65 -8.73
CA ASP A 61 1.09 3.97 -9.86
C ASP A 61 1.16 2.45 -9.75
N ILE A 62 2.18 1.91 -9.09
CA ILE A 62 2.24 0.48 -8.76
C ILE A 62 1.15 0.15 -7.74
N TYR A 63 1.03 0.96 -6.69
CA TYR A 63 0.03 0.76 -5.65
C TYR A 63 -1.40 0.95 -6.15
N LYS A 64 -1.64 1.80 -7.16
CA LYS A 64 -2.95 1.89 -7.81
C LYS A 64 -3.44 0.55 -8.36
N LYS A 65 -2.56 -0.23 -8.99
CA LYS A 65 -2.93 -1.57 -9.49
C LYS A 65 -3.29 -2.52 -8.36
N ILE A 66 -2.53 -2.46 -7.26
CA ILE A 66 -2.81 -3.25 -6.05
C ILE A 66 -4.17 -2.86 -5.47
N TRP A 67 -4.49 -1.57 -5.38
CA TRP A 67 -5.79 -1.10 -4.91
C TRP A 67 -6.93 -1.59 -5.82
N GLU A 68 -6.77 -1.48 -7.13
CA GLU A 68 -7.77 -1.97 -8.10
C GLU A 68 -8.01 -3.49 -7.98
N GLU A 69 -6.98 -4.27 -7.68
CA GLU A 69 -7.11 -5.71 -7.41
C GLU A 69 -7.87 -5.96 -6.10
N MET A 70 -7.48 -5.28 -5.02
CA MET A 70 -8.14 -5.42 -3.71
C MET A 70 -9.61 -4.98 -3.73
N ASP A 71 -9.91 -3.87 -4.39
CA ASP A 71 -11.27 -3.34 -4.50
C ASP A 71 -12.17 -4.31 -5.30
N LYS A 72 -11.61 -5.00 -6.30
CA LYS A 72 -12.33 -6.06 -7.04
C LYS A 72 -12.57 -7.27 -6.15
N GLU A 73 -11.57 -7.74 -5.41
CA GLU A 73 -11.71 -8.88 -4.51
C GLU A 73 -12.73 -8.61 -3.39
N GLU A 74 -12.74 -7.41 -2.82
CA GLU A 74 -13.72 -6.98 -1.81
C GLU A 74 -15.15 -7.02 -2.39
N SER A 75 -15.34 -6.55 -3.62
CA SER A 75 -16.66 -6.59 -4.29
C SER A 75 -17.18 -8.00 -4.59
N LEU A 76 -16.30 -8.99 -4.72
CA LEU A 76 -16.65 -10.39 -4.98
C LEU A 76 -16.97 -11.17 -3.70
N GLN A 77 -16.53 -10.69 -2.53
CA GLN A 77 -16.79 -11.32 -1.24
C GLN A 77 -18.16 -10.94 -0.66
N ASP A 78 -18.77 -9.87 -1.15
CA ASP A 78 -20.08 -9.37 -0.72
C ASP A 78 -21.28 -9.94 -1.52
N THR A 79 -21.04 -10.82 -2.49
CA THR A 79 -22.07 -11.52 -3.30
C THR A 79 -22.18 -13.00 -2.95
#